data_AF-A0A8D4VR28-F1
#
_entry.id   AF-A0A8D4VR28-F1
#
_cell.length_a   1.000
_cell.length_b   1.000
_cell.length_c   1.000
_cell.angle_alpha   90.00
_cell.angle_beta   90.00
_cell.angle_gamma   90.00
#
_symmetry.space_group_name_H-M   'P 1'
#
loop_
_entity.id
_entity.type
_entity.pdbx_description
1 polymer ?
#
loop_
_entity_poly.entity_id
_entity_poly.type
_entity_poly.pdbx_seq_one_letter_code
_entity_poly.pdbx_strand_id
1 'polypeptide(L)'
;MAAGLALMAVQHVAPAGWTPSAALGTSNGVNAAANAKSVGFPSSVNVWLDLEGVNNAASSADVIAYCNAWYAAVQSAGYVPGIYVGSESLLTSQQLYSSLSFQHYWRSQSNVPNVESRGYQLIQLYPSLTVNGVDIDVDVTQNDYKNGQVLWLAK
;
A
#
# COMPACT_ATOMS: atom_id res chain seq x y z
N MET A 1 16.31 15.06 -7.65
CA MET A 1 14.94 15.51 -7.93
C MET A 1 14.98 16.93 -8.48
N ALA A 2 15.38 17.07 -9.75
CA ALA A 2 15.49 18.38 -10.39
C ALA A 2 14.22 18.79 -11.19
N ALA A 3 13.29 17.85 -11.36
CA ALA A 3 12.08 18.04 -12.18
C ALA A 3 10.86 18.55 -11.39
N GLY A 4 10.99 18.85 -10.10
CA GLY A 4 9.87 19.30 -9.26
C GLY A 4 8.82 18.21 -8.94
N LEU A 5 9.18 16.93 -9.09
CA LEU A 5 8.29 15.80 -8.83
C LEU A 5 8.41 15.30 -7.39
N ALA A 6 7.26 14.94 -6.81
CA ALA A 6 7.18 14.14 -5.60
C ALA A 6 7.21 12.64 -5.93
N LEU A 7 7.80 11.83 -5.05
CA LEU A 7 7.95 10.39 -5.24
C LEU A 7 7.43 9.61 -4.04
N MET A 8 6.79 8.46 -4.31
CA MET A 8 6.40 7.46 -3.34
C MET A 8 6.87 6.08 -3.82
N ALA A 9 7.29 5.22 -2.90
CA ALA A 9 7.71 3.85 -3.22
C ALA A 9 6.57 2.87 -2.94
N VAL A 10 6.33 1.94 -3.86
CA VAL A 10 5.38 0.85 -3.72
C VAL A 10 6.07 -0.48 -3.98
N GLN A 11 5.76 -1.49 -3.15
CA GLN A 11 6.08 -2.87 -3.46
C GLN A 11 4.98 -3.41 -4.36
N HIS A 12 5.32 -3.83 -5.58
CA HIS A 12 4.37 -4.51 -6.46
C HIS A 12 3.99 -5.89 -5.90
N VAL A 13 2.73 -6.27 -6.08
CA VAL A 13 2.19 -7.55 -5.64
C VAL A 13 2.79 -8.75 -6.39
N ALA A 14 2.72 -9.93 -5.79
CA ALA A 14 2.99 -11.19 -6.48
C ALA A 14 1.88 -11.51 -7.51
N PRO A 15 2.12 -12.41 -8.48
CA PRO A 15 1.07 -12.85 -9.40
C PRO A 15 -0.19 -13.32 -8.65
N ALA A 16 -1.35 -13.02 -9.22
CA ALA A 16 -2.65 -13.32 -8.62
C ALA A 16 -2.79 -14.81 -8.25
N GLY A 17 -3.53 -15.08 -7.17
CA GLY A 17 -3.66 -16.40 -6.56
C GLY A 17 -2.56 -16.72 -5.55
N TRP A 18 -1.81 -15.72 -5.07
CA TRP A 18 -0.78 -15.94 -4.05
C TRP A 18 -1.37 -16.19 -2.66
N THR A 19 -0.69 -17.00 -1.85
CA THR A 19 -1.16 -17.38 -0.51
C THR A 19 -0.43 -16.54 0.56
N PRO A 20 -1.15 -15.79 1.40
CA PRO A 20 -0.56 -14.95 2.43
C PRO A 20 -0.08 -15.77 3.62
N SER A 21 1.00 -15.29 4.26
CA SER A 21 1.44 -15.78 5.57
C SER A 21 2.26 -14.71 6.28
N ALA A 22 2.36 -14.77 7.61
CA ALA A 22 3.21 -13.85 8.36
C ALA A 22 4.69 -13.89 7.90
N ALA A 23 5.22 -15.10 7.63
CA ALA A 23 6.60 -15.27 7.18
C ALA A 23 6.85 -14.59 5.82
N LEU A 24 5.90 -14.73 4.88
CA LEU A 24 5.97 -14.04 3.59
C LEU A 24 5.86 -12.52 3.78
N GLY A 25 4.99 -12.05 4.69
CA GLY A 25 4.84 -10.63 5.02
C GLY A 25 6.13 -10.01 5.51
N THR A 26 6.81 -10.67 6.46
CA THR A 26 8.14 -10.24 6.94
C THR A 26 9.16 -10.20 5.81
N SER A 27 9.27 -11.27 5.01
CA SER A 27 10.23 -11.34 3.91
C SER A 27 10.01 -10.21 2.89
N ASN A 28 8.76 -10.01 2.47
CA ASN A 28 8.40 -8.96 1.52
C ASN A 28 8.62 -7.57 2.10
N GLY A 29 8.26 -7.34 3.36
CA GLY A 29 8.46 -6.04 4.02
C GLY A 29 9.94 -5.67 4.18
N VAL A 30 10.79 -6.64 4.52
CA VAL A 30 12.25 -6.44 4.55
C VAL A 30 12.77 -6.07 3.17
N ASN A 31 12.33 -6.77 2.11
CA ASN A 31 12.73 -6.48 0.74
C ASN A 31 12.24 -5.10 0.28
N ALA A 32 10.99 -4.73 0.58
CA ALA A 32 10.43 -3.42 0.25
C ALA A 32 11.25 -2.28 0.89
N ALA A 33 11.56 -2.41 2.18
CA ALA A 33 12.38 -1.44 2.89
C ALA A 33 13.82 -1.36 2.34
N ALA A 34 14.43 -2.52 2.04
CA ALA A 34 15.78 -2.57 1.48
C ALA A 34 15.83 -1.92 0.08
N ASN A 35 14.82 -2.16 -0.76
CA ASN A 35 14.71 -1.58 -2.09
C ASN A 35 14.44 -0.06 -2.02
N ALA A 36 13.54 0.39 -1.15
CA ALA A 36 13.30 1.82 -0.94
C ALA A 36 14.59 2.54 -0.52
N LYS A 37 15.36 1.93 0.38
CA LYS A 37 16.66 2.46 0.82
C LYS A 37 17.69 2.48 -0.30
N SER A 38 17.79 1.41 -1.10
CA SER A 38 18.80 1.28 -2.15
C SER A 38 18.61 2.32 -3.27
N VAL A 39 17.35 2.71 -3.55
CA VAL A 39 17.04 3.77 -4.52
C VAL A 39 16.97 5.18 -3.90
N GLY A 40 17.32 5.31 -2.62
CA GLY A 40 17.57 6.59 -1.96
C GLY A 40 16.36 7.27 -1.32
N PHE A 41 15.26 6.55 -1.06
CA PHE A 41 14.17 7.12 -0.26
C PHE A 41 14.60 7.34 1.19
N PRO A 42 14.38 8.56 1.75
CA PRO A 42 14.68 8.82 3.15
C PRO A 42 13.70 8.09 4.07
N SER A 43 14.07 7.92 5.33
CA SER A 43 13.13 7.52 6.38
C SER A 43 11.95 8.50 6.48
N SER A 44 10.88 8.08 7.16
CA SER A 44 9.69 8.91 7.45
C SER A 44 8.79 9.24 6.25
N VAL A 45 9.05 8.71 5.06
CA VAL A 45 8.11 8.73 3.92
C VAL A 45 7.31 7.43 3.85
N ASN A 46 6.21 7.46 3.11
CA ASN A 46 5.43 6.25 2.87
C ASN A 46 6.17 5.23 2.01
N VAL A 47 6.04 3.97 2.41
CA VAL A 47 6.27 2.80 1.55
C VAL A 47 4.97 2.01 1.52
N TRP A 48 4.49 1.71 0.32
CA TRP A 48 3.15 1.12 0.12
C TRP A 48 3.23 -0.38 -0.11
N LEU A 49 2.42 -1.13 0.62
CA LEU A 49 2.09 -2.53 0.35
C LEU A 49 0.97 -2.58 -0.67
N ASP A 50 1.20 -3.21 -1.81
CA ASP A 50 0.16 -3.60 -2.75
C ASP A 50 -0.55 -4.88 -2.28
N LEU A 51 -1.81 -4.75 -1.84
CA LEU A 51 -2.67 -5.86 -1.41
C LEU A 51 -3.79 -6.10 -2.42
N GLU A 52 -3.54 -7.01 -3.35
CA GLU A 52 -4.53 -7.48 -4.32
C GLU A 52 -4.25 -8.92 -4.79
N GLY A 53 -5.22 -9.53 -5.46
CA GLY A 53 -5.03 -10.84 -6.10
C GLY A 53 -4.71 -11.97 -5.12
N VAL A 54 -5.15 -11.87 -3.87
CA VAL A 54 -4.95 -12.92 -2.87
C VAL A 54 -5.74 -14.16 -3.29
N ASN A 55 -5.16 -15.35 -3.08
CA ASN A 55 -5.88 -16.61 -3.23
C ASN A 55 -7.21 -16.57 -2.45
N ASN A 56 -8.34 -16.67 -3.16
CA ASN A 56 -9.69 -16.61 -2.56
C ASN A 56 -10.00 -17.71 -1.53
N ALA A 57 -9.18 -18.78 -1.46
CA ALA A 57 -9.27 -19.80 -0.41
C ALA A 57 -8.53 -19.43 0.89
N ALA A 58 -7.74 -18.35 0.89
CA ALA A 58 -7.02 -17.88 2.08
C ALA A 58 -8.00 -17.31 3.12
N SER A 59 -7.66 -17.48 4.40
CA SER A 59 -8.44 -16.87 5.48
C SER A 59 -8.11 -15.38 5.61
N SER A 60 -9.08 -14.57 6.05
CA SER A 60 -8.81 -13.16 6.38
C SER A 60 -7.78 -13.03 7.52
N ALA A 61 -7.66 -14.03 8.41
CA ALA A 61 -6.65 -14.07 9.45
C ALA A 61 -5.22 -14.17 8.86
N ASP A 62 -5.03 -14.99 7.82
CA ASP A 62 -3.73 -15.11 7.15
C ASP A 62 -3.35 -13.82 6.41
N VAL A 63 -4.34 -13.16 5.79
CA VAL A 63 -4.14 -11.84 5.16
C VAL A 63 -3.73 -10.79 6.19
N ILE A 64 -4.43 -10.73 7.33
CA ILE A 64 -4.12 -9.81 8.43
C ILE A 64 -2.71 -10.09 8.98
N ALA A 65 -2.35 -11.36 9.16
CA ALA A 65 -1.03 -11.76 9.64
C ALA A 65 0.08 -11.35 8.66
N TYR A 66 -0.13 -11.55 7.36
CA TYR A 66 0.78 -11.07 6.31
C TYR A 66 0.95 -9.56 6.35
N CYS A 67 -0.15 -8.80 6.36
CA CYS A 67 -0.14 -7.34 6.31
C CYS A 67 0.56 -6.73 7.55
N ASN A 68 0.27 -7.24 8.75
CA ASN A 68 0.88 -6.74 9.98
C ASN A 68 2.36 -7.14 10.11
N ALA A 69 2.76 -8.31 9.61
CA ALA A 69 4.18 -8.69 9.55
C ALA A 69 4.97 -7.80 8.57
N TRP A 70 4.39 -7.51 7.41
CA TRP A 70 4.95 -6.56 6.44
C TRP A 70 5.08 -5.16 7.03
N TYR A 71 4.01 -4.68 7.68
CA TYR A 71 3.98 -3.39 8.38
C TYR A 71 5.15 -3.28 9.37
N ALA A 72 5.32 -4.28 10.23
CA ALA A 72 6.35 -4.27 11.26
C ALA A 72 7.76 -4.21 10.65
N ALA A 73 8.02 -4.99 9.59
CA ALA A 73 9.30 -4.97 8.90
C ALA A 73 9.62 -3.59 8.31
N VAL A 74 8.66 -2.97 7.61
CA VAL A 74 8.84 -1.65 6.98
C VAL A 74 8.97 -0.54 8.02
N GLN A 75 8.16 -0.58 9.08
CA GLN A 75 8.26 0.36 10.19
C GLN A 75 9.61 0.26 10.90
N SER A 76 10.13 -0.96 11.13
CA SER A 76 11.42 -1.18 11.79
C SER A 76 12.60 -0.58 11.02
N ALA A 77 12.46 -0.41 9.70
CA ALA A 77 13.44 0.23 8.84
C ALA A 77 13.34 1.78 8.83
N GLY A 78 12.37 2.35 9.56
CA GLY A 78 12.18 3.80 9.70
C GLY A 78 11.25 4.43 8.65
N TYR A 79 10.60 3.63 7.81
CA TYR A 79 9.57 4.11 6.86
C TYR A 79 8.19 4.18 7.53
N VAL A 80 7.24 4.86 6.87
CA VAL A 80 5.84 4.92 7.30
C VAL A 80 5.01 3.96 6.44
N PRO A 81 4.60 2.79 6.96
CA PRO A 81 3.87 1.82 6.14
C PRO A 81 2.52 2.36 5.68
N GLY A 82 2.25 2.27 4.38
CA GLY A 82 0.94 2.48 3.77
C GLY A 82 0.46 1.21 3.05
N ILE A 83 -0.83 1.12 2.76
CA ILE A 83 -1.42 -0.03 2.06
C ILE A 83 -2.33 0.41 0.92
N TYR A 84 -2.13 -0.17 -0.26
CA TYR A 84 -3.04 -0.13 -1.39
C TYR A 84 -4.05 -1.28 -1.26
N VAL A 85 -5.33 -0.95 -1.36
CA VAL A 85 -6.43 -1.91 -1.25
C VAL A 85 -7.00 -2.16 -2.64
N GLY A 86 -6.61 -3.29 -3.23
CA GLY A 86 -7.08 -3.76 -4.52
C GLY A 86 -8.16 -4.83 -4.45
N SER A 87 -8.54 -5.34 -5.63
CA SER A 87 -9.45 -6.47 -5.75
C SER A 87 -8.88 -7.71 -5.07
N GLU A 88 -9.77 -8.54 -4.51
CA GLU A 88 -9.37 -9.78 -3.83
C GLU A 88 -8.40 -9.53 -2.65
N SER A 89 -8.55 -8.41 -1.95
CA SER A 89 -7.85 -8.16 -0.67
C SER A 89 -8.41 -9.01 0.49
N LEU A 90 -9.64 -9.53 0.35
CA LEU A 90 -10.33 -10.40 1.31
C LEU A 90 -10.58 -9.81 2.71
N LEU A 91 -10.44 -8.49 2.86
CA LEU A 91 -10.68 -7.78 4.12
C LEU A 91 -11.95 -6.95 4.05
N THR A 92 -12.70 -6.95 5.16
CA THR A 92 -13.86 -6.06 5.34
C THR A 92 -13.43 -4.64 5.72
N SER A 93 -14.36 -3.68 5.60
CA SER A 93 -14.17 -2.30 6.07
C SER A 93 -13.65 -2.20 7.50
N GLN A 94 -14.17 -3.05 8.40
CA GLN A 94 -13.79 -3.04 9.80
C GLN A 94 -12.44 -3.72 10.06
N GLN A 95 -12.12 -4.79 9.33
CA GLN A 95 -10.81 -5.43 9.44
C GLN A 95 -9.69 -4.53 8.91
N LEU A 96 -9.94 -3.82 7.80
CA LEU A 96 -9.02 -2.82 7.29
C LEU A 96 -8.67 -1.77 8.34
N TYR A 97 -9.64 -1.33 9.16
CA TYR A 97 -9.43 -0.29 10.16
C TYR A 97 -8.89 -0.80 11.51
N SER A 98 -9.47 -1.89 12.03
CA SER A 98 -9.26 -2.31 13.42
C SER A 98 -8.34 -3.51 13.59
N SER A 99 -8.14 -4.30 12.53
CA SER A 99 -7.27 -5.49 12.57
C SER A 99 -5.88 -5.25 11.97
N LEU A 100 -5.72 -4.16 11.23
CA LEU A 100 -4.47 -3.77 10.60
C LEU A 100 -3.80 -2.63 11.35
N SER A 101 -2.46 -2.60 11.34
CA SER A 101 -1.65 -1.55 12.01
C SER A 101 -1.50 -0.27 11.18
N PHE A 102 -2.01 -0.25 9.95
CA PHE A 102 -1.80 0.83 8.99
C PHE A 102 -2.60 2.09 9.35
N GLN A 103 -2.06 3.24 8.94
CA GLN A 103 -2.74 4.54 9.06
C GLN A 103 -2.82 5.30 7.74
N HIS A 104 -2.21 4.75 6.68
CA HIS A 104 -2.13 5.36 5.36
C HIS A 104 -2.71 4.39 4.34
N TYR A 105 -3.80 4.79 3.69
CA TYR A 105 -4.56 3.92 2.79
C TYR A 105 -4.67 4.53 1.41
N TRP A 106 -4.45 3.69 0.41
CA TRP A 106 -4.58 3.98 -1.01
C TRP A 106 -5.67 3.08 -1.61
N ARG A 107 -6.66 3.69 -2.26
CA ARG A 107 -7.77 2.98 -2.89
C ARG A 107 -7.45 2.65 -4.35
N SER A 108 -7.65 1.40 -4.74
CA SER A 108 -7.68 1.00 -6.15
C SER A 108 -8.87 1.58 -6.92
N GLN A 109 -8.83 1.45 -8.24
CA GLN A 109 -9.99 1.71 -9.10
C GLN A 109 -11.08 0.61 -9.03
N SER A 110 -10.78 -0.55 -8.40
CA SER A 110 -11.71 -1.66 -8.22
C SER A 110 -12.81 -1.36 -7.21
N ASN A 111 -13.86 -2.19 -7.18
CA ASN A 111 -14.87 -2.14 -6.12
C ASN A 111 -14.32 -2.75 -4.82
N VAL A 112 -13.80 -1.90 -3.95
CA VAL A 112 -13.21 -2.27 -2.66
C VAL A 112 -13.95 -1.58 -1.51
N PRO A 113 -14.01 -2.18 -0.30
CA PRO A 113 -14.68 -1.56 0.83
C PRO A 113 -14.03 -0.23 1.22
N ASN A 114 -14.79 0.65 1.88
CA ASN A 114 -14.20 1.79 2.55
C ASN A 114 -13.36 1.34 3.77
N VAL A 115 -12.45 2.17 4.27
CA VAL A 115 -11.75 1.93 5.53
C VAL A 115 -12.56 2.58 6.65
N GLU A 116 -13.14 1.77 7.54
CA GLU A 116 -14.01 2.27 8.60
C GLU A 116 -13.35 3.41 9.38
N SER A 117 -14.07 4.50 9.65
CA SER A 117 -13.60 5.65 10.44
C SER A 117 -12.32 6.37 10.00
N ARG A 118 -11.66 5.95 8.92
CA ARG A 118 -10.43 6.58 8.41
C ARG A 118 -10.54 6.97 6.95
N GLY A 119 -11.08 6.15 6.08
CA GLY A 119 -11.08 6.40 4.64
C GLY A 119 -9.67 6.33 4.01
N TYR A 120 -9.51 6.99 2.86
CA TYR A 120 -8.31 6.90 2.01
C TYR A 120 -7.62 8.25 1.83
N GLN A 121 -6.30 8.23 1.67
CA GLN A 121 -5.44 9.40 1.43
C GLN A 121 -4.97 9.50 -0.03
N LEU A 122 -4.98 8.38 -0.75
CA LEU A 122 -4.63 8.28 -2.15
C LEU A 122 -5.72 7.47 -2.87
N ILE A 123 -6.12 7.90 -4.05
CA ILE A 123 -7.18 7.26 -4.82
C ILE A 123 -6.71 7.12 -6.26
N GLN A 124 -6.65 5.87 -6.74
CA GLN A 124 -6.44 5.54 -8.14
C GLN A 124 -7.75 5.77 -8.91
N LEU A 125 -7.64 6.49 -10.02
CA LEU A 125 -8.74 6.86 -10.90
C LEU A 125 -8.75 5.98 -12.14
N TYR A 126 -9.95 5.84 -12.70
CA TYR A 126 -10.15 5.30 -14.05
C TYR A 126 -10.48 6.46 -15.01
N PRO A 127 -10.02 6.41 -16.28
CA PRO A 127 -9.10 5.43 -16.85
C PRO A 127 -7.62 5.78 -16.60
N SER A 128 -6.74 4.79 -16.76
CA SER A 128 -5.31 5.02 -16.96
C SER A 128 -5.07 5.81 -18.25
N LEU A 129 -3.92 6.48 -18.33
CA LEU A 129 -3.52 7.28 -19.48
C LEU A 129 -2.24 6.71 -20.11
N THR A 130 -2.16 6.73 -21.43
CA THR A 130 -0.90 6.48 -22.12
C THR A 130 -0.21 7.81 -22.43
N VAL A 131 0.99 8.02 -21.89
CA VAL A 131 1.81 9.21 -22.14
C VAL A 131 3.15 8.76 -22.71
N ASN A 132 3.49 9.24 -23.90
CA ASN A 132 4.74 8.85 -24.60
C ASN A 132 4.94 7.33 -24.73
N GLY A 133 3.85 6.56 -24.88
CA GLY A 133 3.90 5.10 -24.99
C GLY A 133 4.04 4.35 -23.67
N VAL A 134 3.93 5.03 -22.53
CA VAL A 134 3.92 4.44 -21.19
C VAL A 134 2.52 4.57 -20.60
N ASP A 135 1.97 3.45 -20.12
CA ASP A 135 0.70 3.45 -19.40
C ASP A 135 0.92 3.93 -17.97
N ILE A 136 0.06 4.86 -17.54
CA ILE A 136 0.13 5.56 -16.26
C ILE A 136 -1.24 5.47 -15.61
N ASP A 137 -1.29 4.86 -14.43
CA ASP A 137 -2.45 4.96 -13.56
C ASP A 137 -2.46 6.35 -12.91
N VAL A 138 -3.63 7.00 -12.96
CA VAL A 138 -3.78 8.37 -12.44
C VAL A 138 -4.23 8.29 -11.00
N ASP A 139 -3.46 8.89 -10.11
CA ASP A 139 -3.79 8.96 -8.69
C ASP A 139 -4.03 10.39 -8.22
N VAL A 140 -4.96 10.55 -7.29
CA VAL A 140 -5.23 11.83 -6.61
C VAL A 140 -5.10 11.68 -5.09
N THR A 141 -4.47 12.68 -4.49
CA THR A 141 -4.25 12.72 -3.04
C THR A 141 -5.34 13.54 -2.37
N GLN A 142 -5.76 13.12 -1.19
CA GLN A 142 -6.70 13.84 -0.34
C GLN A 142 -6.36 13.62 1.14
N ASN A 143 -6.98 14.40 2.01
CA ASN A 143 -7.00 14.07 3.43
C ASN A 143 -7.96 12.89 3.66
N ASP A 144 -7.58 11.98 4.55
CA ASP A 144 -8.49 10.96 5.07
C ASP A 144 -9.48 11.59 6.09
N TYR A 145 -10.47 10.82 6.56
CA TYR A 145 -11.49 11.29 7.50
C TYR A 145 -10.95 11.70 8.87
N LYS A 146 -9.69 11.35 9.17
CA LYS A 146 -8.95 11.75 10.37
C LYS A 146 -7.90 12.83 10.07
N ASN A 147 -7.98 13.48 8.91
CA ASN A 147 -7.03 14.47 8.41
C ASN A 147 -5.61 13.94 8.18
N GLY A 148 -5.44 12.62 8.07
CA GLY A 148 -4.19 12.01 7.65
C GLY A 148 -3.89 12.31 6.19
N GLN A 149 -2.60 12.40 5.86
CA GLN A 149 -2.09 12.68 4.52
C GLN A 149 -1.02 11.67 4.14
N VAL A 150 -0.81 11.49 2.84
CA VAL A 150 0.35 10.77 2.35
C VAL A 150 1.63 11.56 2.62
N LEU A 151 2.73 10.84 2.79
CA LEU A 151 4.06 11.33 3.07
C LEU A 151 4.96 10.90 1.92
N TRP A 152 5.39 11.86 1.11
CA TRP A 152 6.21 11.59 -0.07
C TRP A 152 7.57 12.27 0.03
N LEU A 153 8.50 11.78 -0.78
CA LEU A 153 9.75 12.46 -1.01
C LEU A 153 9.51 13.62 -1.98
N ALA A 154 9.57 14.86 -1.49
CA ALA A 154 9.60 16.09 -2.29
C ALA A 154 10.82 16.94 -1.89
N LYS A 155 11.41 17.67 -2.83
CA LYS A 155 12.48 18.64 -2.62
C LYS A 155 12.07 19.97 -3.21
#